data_AF-A0ABD3CT42-F1
#
_entry.id   AF-A0ABD3CT42-F1
#
_cell.length_a   1.000
_cell.length_b   1.000
_cell.length_c   1.000
_cell.angle_alpha   90.00
_cell.angle_beta   90.00
_cell.angle_gamma   90.00
#
_symmetry.space_group_name_H-M   'P 1'
#
loop_
_entity.id
_entity.type
_entity.pdbx_description
1 polymer ?
#
loop_
_entity_poly.entity_id
_entity_poly.type
_entity_poly.pdbx_seq_one_letter_code
_entity_poly.pdbx_strand_id
1 'polypeptide(L)'
;MGKDSRADRLLDVTGRSFPELGLSKNDCTEMSWIEAMMYIAGYGPNTPPEILLQGKPLFKNYFKAKSDFVREPVPVDGLNGLWRRIMEEDSPLVIFNPYGGMMSRIPENETPFPHRDGVLYKIQYLSLWSDGEKESRDKHVGWIRKVYEYMGDYVSMLPREAYVNYRDLDLGTNINCSSLIEASVWGTKYYKGNFIRLVKVKAKFDPENFFRNEQSIPVVTPRIFDYEVSRPKTRPTTLHRCENPRVIFL
;
A
#
# COMPACT_ATOMS: atom_id res chain seq x y z
N MET A 1 37.86 17.65 23.21
CA MET A 1 36.43 17.24 23.22
C MET A 1 36.28 16.14 22.19
N GLY A 2 36.05 14.90 22.65
CA GLY A 2 35.84 13.77 21.74
C GLY A 2 34.56 13.98 20.93
N LYS A 3 34.56 13.61 19.65
CA LYS A 3 33.33 13.63 18.85
C LYS A 3 32.39 12.56 19.41
N ASP A 4 31.21 12.95 19.85
CA ASP A 4 30.15 12.00 20.20
C ASP A 4 29.89 11.07 19.01
N SER A 5 29.72 9.77 19.28
CA SER A 5 29.42 8.79 18.23
C SER A 5 28.00 9.01 17.68
N ARG A 6 27.69 8.46 16.50
CA ARG A 6 26.31 8.53 15.97
C ARG A 6 25.35 7.78 16.89
N ALA A 7 25.83 6.71 17.53
CA ALA A 7 25.09 6.00 18.57
C ALA A 7 24.77 6.90 19.77
N ASP A 8 25.72 7.70 20.26
CA ASP A 8 25.48 8.60 21.41
C ASP A 8 24.41 9.65 21.07
N ARG A 9 24.46 10.22 19.84
CA ARG A 9 23.42 11.14 19.37
C ARG A 9 22.05 10.47 19.25
N LEU A 10 21.98 9.23 18.79
CA LEU A 10 20.72 8.48 18.72
C LEU A 10 20.14 8.27 20.12
N LEU A 11 20.96 7.84 21.08
CA LEU A 11 20.56 7.61 22.47
C LEU A 11 20.06 8.89 23.14
N ASP A 12 20.65 10.05 22.85
CA ASP A 12 20.17 11.35 23.33
C ASP A 12 18.76 11.67 22.79
N VAL A 13 18.53 11.44 21.49
CA VAL A 13 17.21 11.68 20.87
C VAL A 13 16.15 10.74 21.43
N THR A 14 16.43 9.44 21.51
CA THR A 14 15.49 8.44 22.03
C THR A 14 15.26 8.60 23.52
N GLY A 15 16.29 8.94 24.30
CA GLY A 15 16.16 9.20 25.73
C GLY A 15 15.24 10.39 26.04
N ARG A 16 15.18 11.39 25.16
CA ARG A 16 14.27 12.54 25.30
C ARG A 16 12.87 12.30 24.75
N SER A 17 12.74 11.52 23.68
CA SER A 17 11.50 11.48 22.87
C SER A 17 10.79 10.13 22.90
N PHE A 18 11.47 9.05 23.29
CA PHE A 18 10.91 7.71 23.40
C PHE A 18 11.67 6.84 24.43
N PRO A 19 11.77 7.29 25.70
CA PRO A 19 12.50 6.58 26.74
C PRO A 19 11.92 5.19 27.07
N GLU A 20 10.63 4.97 26.82
CA GLU A 20 9.92 3.70 27.08
C GLU A 20 10.48 2.52 26.27
N LEU A 21 11.17 2.79 25.16
CA LEU A 21 11.85 1.75 24.37
C LEU A 21 13.04 1.13 25.12
N GLY A 22 13.64 1.84 26.07
CA GLY A 22 14.78 1.35 26.85
C GLY A 22 16.05 1.09 26.02
N LEU A 23 16.21 1.77 24.87
CA LEU A 23 17.34 1.59 23.96
C LEU A 23 18.67 1.86 24.68
N SER A 24 19.63 0.93 24.55
CA SER A 24 20.97 1.05 25.11
C SER A 24 22.05 1.10 24.02
N LYS A 25 23.28 1.46 24.39
CA LYS A 25 24.41 1.48 23.45
C LYS A 25 24.74 0.10 22.89
N ASN A 26 24.46 -0.97 23.62
CA ASN A 26 24.72 -2.34 23.19
C ASN A 26 23.76 -2.81 22.09
N ASP A 27 22.63 -2.12 21.92
CA ASP A 27 21.65 -2.38 20.87
C ASP A 27 21.99 -1.64 19.56
N CYS A 28 22.95 -0.71 19.62
CA CYS A 28 23.32 0.16 18.51
C CYS A 28 24.57 -0.37 17.79
N THR A 29 24.42 -0.71 16.50
CA THR A 29 25.54 -1.04 15.62
C THR A 29 25.75 0.08 14.60
N GLU A 30 26.89 0.76 14.65
CA GLU A 30 27.26 1.72 13.62
C GLU A 30 27.78 1.03 12.37
N MET A 31 27.23 1.40 11.22
CA MET A 31 27.61 0.84 9.93
C MET A 31 27.47 1.88 8.80
N SER A 32 27.96 1.55 7.62
CA SER A 32 27.73 2.32 6.40
C SER A 32 26.27 2.22 5.95
N TRP A 33 25.86 3.10 5.03
CA TRP A 33 24.49 3.07 4.51
C TRP A 33 24.15 1.75 3.81
N ILE A 34 25.09 1.17 3.05
CA ILE A 34 24.83 -0.08 2.32
C ILE A 34 24.68 -1.27 3.27
N GLU A 35 25.50 -1.34 4.32
CA GLU A 35 25.37 -2.36 5.37
C GLU A 35 24.04 -2.23 6.13
N ALA A 36 23.58 -1.00 6.40
CA ALA A 36 22.28 -0.76 7.00
C ALA A 36 21.12 -1.24 6.11
N MET A 37 21.21 -1.04 4.79
CA MET A 37 20.23 -1.57 3.85
C MET A 37 20.21 -3.10 3.84
N MET A 38 21.38 -3.73 3.93
CA MET A 38 21.50 -5.18 4.03
C MET A 38 20.87 -5.72 5.32
N TYR A 39 21.14 -5.06 6.46
CA TYR A 39 20.56 -5.40 7.75
C TYR A 39 19.03 -5.30 7.72
N ILE A 40 18.47 -4.19 7.22
CA ILE A 40 17.01 -4.00 7.11
C ILE A 40 16.38 -5.03 6.15
N ALA A 41 17.08 -5.43 5.10
CA ALA A 41 16.64 -6.47 4.17
C ALA A 41 16.73 -7.90 4.74
N GLY A 42 17.25 -8.08 5.96
CA GLY A 42 17.36 -9.38 6.62
C GLY A 42 18.58 -10.21 6.22
N TYR A 43 19.59 -9.61 5.58
CA TYR A 43 20.87 -10.28 5.33
C TYR A 43 21.68 -10.42 6.63
N GLY A 44 22.47 -11.49 6.70
CA GLY A 44 23.37 -11.72 7.84
C GLY A 44 24.51 -10.70 7.89
N PRO A 45 25.12 -10.47 9.07
CA PRO A 45 26.13 -9.42 9.29
C PRO A 45 27.42 -9.57 8.46
N ASN A 46 27.68 -10.75 7.88
CA ASN A 46 28.85 -11.03 7.05
C ASN A 46 28.51 -11.25 5.57
N THR A 47 27.28 -10.92 5.15
CA THR A 47 26.91 -11.05 3.74
C THR A 47 27.55 -9.89 2.95
N PRO A 48 28.25 -10.17 1.83
CA PRO A 48 28.86 -9.12 1.02
C PRO A 48 27.79 -8.37 0.17
N PRO A 49 27.88 -7.03 0.01
CA PRO A 49 26.91 -6.23 -0.74
C PRO A 49 26.66 -6.67 -2.19
N GLU A 50 27.63 -7.35 -2.81
CA GLU A 50 27.56 -7.90 -4.16
C GLU A 50 26.41 -8.91 -4.32
N ILE A 51 25.89 -9.48 -3.22
CA ILE A 51 24.70 -10.33 -3.25
C ILE A 51 23.50 -9.61 -3.89
N LEU A 52 23.41 -8.29 -3.74
CA LEU A 52 22.32 -7.47 -4.30
C LEU A 52 22.32 -7.47 -5.83
N LEU A 53 23.48 -7.71 -6.47
CA LEU A 53 23.59 -7.81 -7.93
C LEU A 53 22.88 -9.05 -8.50
N GLN A 54 22.54 -10.03 -7.66
CA GLN A 54 21.82 -11.22 -8.11
C GLN A 54 20.35 -10.91 -8.45
N GLY A 55 19.76 -9.87 -7.88
CA GLY A 55 18.37 -9.49 -8.13
C GLY A 55 17.34 -10.57 -7.78
N LYS A 56 17.62 -11.41 -6.78
CA LYS A 56 16.75 -12.51 -6.36
C LYS A 56 16.19 -12.28 -4.95
N PRO A 57 14.91 -12.63 -4.70
CA PRO A 57 14.36 -12.59 -3.35
C PRO A 57 15.05 -13.64 -2.46
N LEU A 58 15.13 -13.35 -1.15
CA LEU A 58 15.69 -14.27 -0.15
C LEU A 58 14.90 -15.58 -0.04
N PHE A 59 13.58 -15.49 -0.16
CA PHE A 59 12.68 -16.63 -0.12
C PHE A 59 11.40 -16.32 -0.92
N LYS A 60 10.61 -17.36 -1.19
CA LYS A 60 9.27 -17.25 -1.79
C LYS A 60 8.30 -18.07 -0.96
N ASN A 61 7.12 -17.51 -0.75
CA ASN A 61 6.01 -18.12 -0.04
C ASN A 61 4.71 -17.61 -0.65
N TYR A 62 3.61 -18.29 -0.37
CA TYR A 62 2.30 -17.73 -0.65
C TYR A 62 1.96 -16.71 0.42
N PHE A 63 1.29 -15.62 0.04
CA PHE A 63 0.84 -14.62 1.00
C PHE A 63 -0.40 -13.90 0.51
N LYS A 64 -1.13 -13.31 1.47
CA LYS A 64 -2.12 -12.26 1.24
C LYS A 64 -1.68 -11.03 2.02
N ALA A 65 -1.78 -9.86 1.37
CA ALA A 65 -1.44 -8.58 1.97
C ALA A 65 -2.63 -7.62 1.95
N LYS A 66 -2.67 -6.73 2.94
CA LYS A 66 -3.57 -5.57 3.01
C LYS A 66 -2.83 -4.38 3.65
N SER A 67 -3.34 -3.18 3.47
CA SER A 67 -2.71 -1.99 4.05
C SER A 67 -3.72 -0.94 4.49
N ASP A 68 -3.35 -0.18 5.51
CA ASP A 68 -4.08 0.98 5.98
C ASP A 68 -3.13 2.14 6.28
N PHE A 69 -3.69 3.34 6.36
CA PHE A 69 -3.03 4.52 6.92
C PHE A 69 -3.74 4.97 8.18
N VAL A 70 -2.98 5.32 9.21
CA VAL A 70 -3.48 5.79 10.50
C VAL A 70 -3.25 7.29 10.62
N ARG A 71 -4.31 8.01 11.01
CA ARG A 71 -4.30 9.48 11.20
C ARG A 71 -4.45 9.89 12.67
N GLU A 72 -4.98 9.00 13.51
CA GLU A 72 -5.11 9.19 14.96
C GLU A 72 -4.57 7.96 15.68
N PRO A 73 -3.93 8.08 16.86
CA PRO A 73 -3.39 6.92 17.57
C PRO A 73 -4.47 5.89 17.90
N VAL A 74 -4.23 4.64 17.53
CA VAL A 74 -5.11 3.51 17.90
C VAL A 74 -5.10 3.37 19.43
N PRO A 75 -6.27 3.32 20.10
CA PRO A 75 -6.34 3.14 21.54
C PRO A 75 -5.77 1.78 21.96
N VAL A 76 -5.29 1.68 23.21
CA VAL A 76 -4.68 0.46 23.75
C VAL A 76 -5.61 -0.75 23.62
N ASP A 77 -6.92 -0.58 23.84
CA ASP A 77 -7.89 -1.67 23.66
C ASP A 77 -8.02 -2.12 22.19
N GLY A 78 -7.86 -1.19 21.24
CA GLY A 78 -7.75 -1.47 19.81
C GLY A 78 -6.52 -2.31 19.49
N LEU A 79 -5.37 -1.94 20.05
CA LEU A 79 -4.11 -2.70 19.90
C LEU A 79 -4.19 -4.08 20.56
N ASN A 80 -4.83 -4.20 21.73
CA ASN A 80 -5.05 -5.48 22.41
C ASN A 80 -5.96 -6.41 21.60
N GLY A 81 -7.00 -5.87 20.94
CA GLY A 81 -7.84 -6.65 20.04
C GLY A 81 -7.15 -7.06 18.74
N LEU A 82 -6.23 -6.23 18.22
CA LEU A 82 -5.33 -6.62 17.13
C LEU A 82 -4.39 -7.75 17.57
N TRP A 83 -3.76 -7.61 18.74
CA TRP A 83 -2.82 -8.60 19.28
C TRP A 83 -3.46 -9.99 19.46
N ARG A 84 -4.68 -10.04 20.02
CA ARG A 84 -5.42 -11.31 20.14
C ARG A 84 -5.62 -12.01 18.79
N ARG A 85 -5.95 -11.25 17.74
CA ARG A 85 -6.13 -11.80 16.39
C ARG A 85 -4.82 -12.25 15.76
N ILE A 86 -3.71 -11.54 16.01
CA ILE A 86 -2.38 -11.99 15.59
C ILE A 86 -2.08 -13.37 16.18
N MET A 87 -2.40 -13.61 17.45
CA MET A 87 -2.18 -14.91 18.11
C MET A 87 -3.07 -16.06 17.57
N GLU A 88 -4.06 -15.80 16.72
CA GLU A 88 -4.93 -16.82 16.12
C GLU A 88 -4.40 -17.37 14.78
N GLU A 89 -3.33 -16.77 14.23
CA GLU A 89 -2.82 -17.08 12.89
C GLU A 89 -1.46 -17.79 12.95
N ASP A 90 -1.20 -18.66 11.97
CA ASP A 90 0.01 -19.50 11.98
C ASP A 90 1.27 -18.70 11.64
N SER A 91 1.15 -17.73 10.73
CA SER A 91 2.26 -16.91 10.25
C SER A 91 1.84 -15.48 9.88
N PRO A 92 1.36 -14.71 10.87
CA PRO A 92 1.00 -13.31 10.69
C PRO A 92 2.23 -12.42 10.72
N LEU A 93 2.18 -11.31 9.98
CA LEU A 93 3.13 -10.21 10.10
C LEU A 93 2.40 -8.88 9.97
N VAL A 94 2.58 -8.00 10.95
CA VAL A 94 2.01 -6.64 10.94
C VAL A 94 3.14 -5.63 11.09
N ILE A 95 3.31 -4.76 10.10
CA ILE A 95 4.42 -3.81 10.02
C ILE A 95 3.89 -2.38 10.08
N PHE A 96 4.35 -1.61 11.05
CA PHE A 96 4.02 -0.20 11.24
C PHE A 96 5.20 0.65 10.73
N ASN A 97 4.96 1.50 9.74
CA ASN A 97 5.98 2.37 9.14
C ASN A 97 5.66 3.84 9.45
N PRO A 98 6.47 4.56 10.24
CA PRO A 98 6.20 5.95 10.62
C PRO A 98 6.21 6.89 9.40
N TYR A 99 5.28 7.83 9.40
CA TYR A 99 5.18 8.94 8.45
C TYR A 99 5.59 10.25 9.14
N GLY A 100 5.19 11.40 8.61
CA GLY A 100 5.70 12.71 9.04
C GLY A 100 6.96 13.13 8.30
N GLY A 101 7.78 13.97 8.92
CA GLY A 101 9.04 14.44 8.35
C GLY A 101 8.85 15.06 6.96
N MET A 102 9.60 14.56 5.97
CA MET A 102 9.45 15.04 4.58
C MET A 102 8.11 14.67 3.95
N MET A 103 7.50 13.54 4.34
CA MET A 103 6.23 13.08 3.74
C MET A 103 5.08 14.05 4.01
N SER A 104 5.09 14.75 5.15
CA SER A 104 4.12 15.80 5.48
C SER A 104 4.34 17.13 4.77
N ARG A 105 5.53 17.35 4.17
CA ARG A 105 5.87 18.62 3.51
C ARG A 105 5.56 18.61 2.01
N ILE A 106 5.26 17.43 1.47
CA ILE A 106 4.92 17.25 0.06
C ILE A 106 3.39 17.37 -0.08
N PRO A 107 2.86 18.25 -0.95
CA PRO A 107 1.43 18.34 -1.21
C PRO A 107 0.82 17.00 -1.67
N GLU A 108 -0.42 16.70 -1.25
CA GLU A 108 -1.11 15.45 -1.64
C GLU A 108 -1.25 15.29 -3.17
N ASN A 109 -1.27 16.39 -3.93
CA ASN A 109 -1.45 16.42 -5.38
C ASN A 109 -0.15 16.56 -6.20
N GLU A 110 1.00 16.61 -5.52
CA GLU A 110 2.33 16.73 -6.15
C GLU A 110 2.60 15.53 -7.08
N THR A 111 2.24 14.34 -6.61
CA THR A 111 2.35 13.08 -7.35
C THR A 111 1.05 12.27 -7.21
N PRO A 112 0.86 11.17 -7.97
CA PRO A 112 -0.31 10.32 -7.80
C PRO A 112 -0.51 9.77 -6.39
N PHE A 113 0.57 9.60 -5.62
CA PHE A 113 0.55 9.08 -4.25
C PHE A 113 0.10 10.16 -3.25
N PRO A 114 -1.09 10.05 -2.65
CA PRO A 114 -1.73 11.15 -1.93
C PRO A 114 -1.50 11.13 -0.42
N HIS A 115 -0.94 10.06 0.15
CA HIS A 115 -0.89 9.85 1.60
C HIS A 115 0.26 10.66 2.21
N ARG A 116 0.00 11.93 2.52
CA ARG A 116 1.00 12.92 2.95
C ARG A 116 0.75 13.40 4.37
N ASP A 117 0.45 14.69 4.52
CA ASP A 117 0.27 15.31 5.82
C ASP A 117 -0.91 14.72 6.62
N GLY A 118 -0.77 14.75 7.95
CA GLY A 118 -1.72 14.13 8.89
C GLY A 118 -1.71 12.59 8.94
N VAL A 119 -0.85 11.91 8.17
CA VAL A 119 -0.63 10.47 8.32
C VAL A 119 0.43 10.24 9.40
N LEU A 120 0.07 9.49 10.44
CA LEU A 120 1.00 9.11 11.51
C LEU A 120 1.90 7.95 11.08
N TYR A 121 1.30 6.91 10.50
CA TYR A 121 2.01 5.74 9.98
C TYR A 121 1.14 4.93 9.01
N LYS A 122 1.81 4.10 8.20
CA LYS A 122 1.20 3.09 7.34
C LYS A 122 1.31 1.72 8.02
N ILE A 123 0.23 0.95 8.00
CA ILE A 123 0.23 -0.45 8.42
C ILE A 123 0.24 -1.35 7.18
N GLN A 124 1.07 -2.38 7.19
CA GLN A 124 0.95 -3.53 6.30
C GLN A 124 0.58 -4.77 7.11
N TYR A 125 -0.48 -5.45 6.71
CA TYR A 125 -0.87 -6.76 7.23
C TYR A 125 -0.48 -7.82 6.22
N LEU A 126 0.09 -8.92 6.70
CA LEU A 126 0.51 -10.06 5.91
C LEU A 126 0.10 -11.34 6.63
N SER A 127 -0.39 -12.31 5.85
CA SER A 127 -0.52 -13.70 6.26
C SER A 127 0.26 -14.53 5.25
N LEU A 128 1.23 -15.33 5.72
CA LEU A 128 2.13 -16.12 4.90
C LEU A 128 1.82 -17.61 5.07
N TRP A 129 2.03 -18.42 4.01
CA TRP A 129 1.93 -19.87 4.10
C TRP A 129 2.78 -20.56 3.02
N SER A 130 3.03 -21.86 3.19
CA SER A 130 4.03 -22.61 2.41
C SER A 130 3.43 -23.61 1.43
N ASP A 131 2.29 -24.22 1.76
CA ASP A 131 1.62 -25.15 0.86
C ASP A 131 0.75 -24.44 -0.19
N GLY A 132 0.44 -25.13 -1.29
CA GLY A 132 -0.46 -24.62 -2.33
C GLY A 132 -1.92 -25.01 -2.11
N GLU A 133 -2.29 -25.46 -0.90
CA GLU A 133 -3.59 -26.06 -0.65
C GLU A 133 -4.68 -25.01 -0.52
N LYS A 134 -5.86 -25.34 -1.03
CA LYS A 134 -7.01 -24.44 -1.01
C LYS A 134 -7.44 -24.14 0.43
N GLU A 135 -7.39 -25.13 1.32
CA GLU A 135 -7.82 -24.98 2.71
C GLU A 135 -6.92 -24.01 3.47
N SER A 136 -5.59 -24.17 3.39
CA SER A 136 -4.62 -23.22 3.95
C SER A 136 -4.87 -21.82 3.41
N ARG A 137 -4.97 -21.67 2.07
CA ARG A 137 -5.28 -20.37 1.45
C ARG A 137 -6.56 -19.75 2.03
N ASP A 138 -7.64 -20.51 2.11
CA ASP A 138 -8.95 -20.00 2.55
C ASP A 138 -8.90 -19.60 4.04
N LYS A 139 -8.16 -20.34 4.89
CA LYS A 139 -7.86 -19.99 6.29
C LYS A 139 -7.13 -18.63 6.38
N HIS A 140 -5.97 -18.50 5.76
CA HIS A 140 -5.12 -17.31 5.84
C HIS A 140 -5.78 -16.07 5.23
N VAL A 141 -6.46 -16.22 4.10
CA VAL A 141 -7.23 -15.13 3.46
C VAL A 141 -8.44 -14.75 4.32
N GLY A 142 -9.10 -15.71 4.96
CA GLY A 142 -10.19 -15.46 5.89
C GLY A 142 -9.73 -14.66 7.11
N TRP A 143 -8.61 -15.03 7.71
CA TRP A 143 -8.03 -14.34 8.86
C TRP A 143 -7.68 -12.87 8.55
N ILE A 144 -6.92 -12.61 7.49
CA ILE A 144 -6.47 -11.24 7.20
C ILE A 144 -7.64 -10.32 6.84
N ARG A 145 -8.73 -10.86 6.26
CA ARG A 145 -9.97 -10.10 6.05
C ARG A 145 -10.62 -9.69 7.37
N LYS A 146 -10.68 -10.60 8.37
CA LYS A 146 -11.21 -10.29 9.71
C LYS A 146 -10.36 -9.26 10.46
N VAL A 147 -9.02 -9.35 10.37
CA VAL A 147 -8.12 -8.35 10.97
C VAL A 147 -8.30 -7.00 10.31
N TYR A 148 -8.38 -6.96 8.97
CA TYR A 148 -8.61 -5.73 8.25
C TYR A 148 -9.98 -5.12 8.58
N GLU A 149 -11.05 -5.92 8.64
CA GLU A 149 -12.35 -5.44 9.07
C GLU A 149 -12.31 -4.83 10.48
N TYR A 150 -11.72 -5.55 11.45
CA TYR A 150 -11.55 -5.08 12.82
C TYR A 150 -10.78 -3.75 12.91
N MET A 151 -9.71 -3.59 12.14
CA MET A 151 -8.92 -2.37 12.14
C MET A 151 -9.64 -1.18 11.49
N GLY A 152 -10.74 -1.42 10.77
CA GLY A 152 -11.50 -0.38 10.05
C GLY A 152 -11.95 0.80 10.91
N ASP A 153 -12.24 0.56 12.19
CA ASP A 153 -12.69 1.59 13.13
C ASP A 153 -11.56 2.49 13.66
N TYR A 154 -10.30 2.13 13.42
CA TYR A 154 -9.13 2.81 13.99
C TYR A 154 -8.19 3.44 12.95
N VAL A 155 -8.50 3.27 11.66
CA VAL A 155 -7.68 3.72 10.54
C VAL A 155 -8.38 4.86 9.80
N SER A 156 -7.71 5.42 8.80
CA SER A 156 -8.31 6.44 7.92
C SER A 156 -9.69 6.03 7.42
N MET A 157 -10.59 7.01 7.31
CA MET A 157 -11.93 6.82 6.80
C MET A 157 -12.27 7.92 5.79
N LEU A 158 -13.20 7.62 4.88
CA LEU A 158 -13.72 8.56 3.87
C LEU A 158 -12.64 9.24 2.97
N PRO A 159 -11.87 8.48 2.18
CA PRO A 159 -11.91 7.03 2.01
C PRO A 159 -11.00 6.31 3.02
N ARG A 160 -11.24 5.01 3.22
CA ARG A 160 -10.25 4.14 3.88
C ARG A 160 -9.06 3.93 2.94
N GLU A 161 -7.97 4.62 3.25
CA GLU A 161 -6.78 4.77 2.40
C GLU A 161 -5.99 3.46 2.27
N ALA A 162 -5.46 3.17 1.08
CA ALA A 162 -4.69 1.96 0.78
C ALA A 162 -3.49 2.27 -0.12
N TYR A 163 -2.44 1.46 -0.08
CA TYR A 163 -1.25 1.69 -0.91
C TYR A 163 -1.26 0.84 -2.19
N VAL A 164 -1.21 1.48 -3.37
CA VAL A 164 -1.33 0.77 -4.66
C VAL A 164 -0.28 -0.32 -4.89
N ASN A 165 0.94 -0.19 -4.36
CA ASN A 165 1.98 -1.22 -4.52
C ASN A 165 1.72 -2.45 -3.64
N TYR A 166 0.77 -2.39 -2.72
CA TYR A 166 0.22 -3.54 -2.00
C TYR A 166 -1.18 -3.85 -2.56
N ARG A 167 -1.23 -4.25 -3.83
CA ARG A 167 -2.46 -4.49 -4.58
C ARG A 167 -3.40 -5.43 -3.81
N ASP A 168 -4.62 -4.94 -3.57
CA ASP A 168 -5.68 -5.70 -2.93
C ASP A 168 -6.95 -5.70 -3.78
N LEU A 169 -7.22 -6.82 -4.45
CA LEU A 169 -8.42 -7.01 -5.27
C LEU A 169 -9.71 -7.08 -4.43
N ASP A 170 -9.62 -7.27 -3.11
CA ASP A 170 -10.81 -7.23 -2.23
C ASP A 170 -11.39 -5.81 -2.14
N LEU A 171 -10.64 -4.77 -2.53
CA LEU A 171 -11.13 -3.39 -2.57
C LEU A 171 -12.09 -3.14 -3.75
N GLY A 172 -12.15 -4.06 -4.71
CA GLY A 172 -12.94 -3.96 -5.94
C GLY A 172 -12.08 -4.17 -7.19
N THR A 173 -12.70 -4.57 -8.28
CA THR A 173 -12.05 -4.79 -9.57
C THR A 173 -12.85 -4.17 -10.71
N ASN A 174 -12.20 -4.01 -11.85
CA ASN A 174 -12.85 -3.68 -13.10
C ASN A 174 -13.52 -4.96 -13.65
N ILE A 175 -14.85 -4.99 -13.66
CA ILE A 175 -15.65 -6.05 -14.31
C ILE A 175 -16.14 -5.50 -15.66
N ASN A 176 -15.73 -6.13 -16.76
CA ASN A 176 -16.27 -5.91 -18.12
C ASN A 176 -16.54 -4.44 -18.49
N CYS A 177 -15.48 -3.64 -18.64
CA CYS A 177 -15.57 -2.20 -18.98
C CYS A 177 -16.25 -1.38 -17.86
N SER A 178 -15.63 -1.40 -16.68
CA SER A 178 -16.13 -0.68 -15.51
C SER A 178 -16.26 0.81 -15.73
N SER A 179 -17.38 1.32 -15.23
CA SER A 179 -17.67 2.73 -15.17
C SER A 179 -16.69 3.45 -14.23
N LEU A 180 -16.58 4.77 -14.41
CA LEU A 180 -15.84 5.64 -13.48
C LEU A 180 -16.31 5.44 -12.03
N ILE A 181 -17.61 5.20 -11.83
CA ILE A 181 -18.24 5.03 -10.52
C ILE A 181 -17.71 3.75 -9.86
N GLU A 182 -17.76 2.61 -10.54
CA GLU A 182 -17.24 1.34 -10.01
C GLU A 182 -15.75 1.43 -9.68
N ALA A 183 -14.97 2.02 -10.59
CA ALA A 183 -13.54 2.18 -10.37
C ALA A 183 -13.22 3.17 -9.24
N SER A 184 -14.09 4.15 -8.96
CA SER A 184 -13.88 5.11 -7.88
C SER A 184 -13.89 4.48 -6.49
N VAL A 185 -14.57 3.33 -6.31
CA VAL A 185 -14.65 2.59 -5.04
C VAL A 185 -13.26 2.19 -4.52
N TRP A 186 -12.39 1.68 -5.41
CA TRP A 186 -11.01 1.33 -5.07
C TRP A 186 -10.02 2.46 -5.46
N GLY A 187 -10.30 3.20 -6.52
CA GLY A 187 -9.41 4.24 -7.04
C GLY A 187 -9.22 5.39 -6.05
N THR A 188 -10.27 5.81 -5.35
CA THR A 188 -10.18 6.85 -4.32
C THR A 188 -9.43 6.37 -3.08
N LYS A 189 -9.43 5.06 -2.77
CA LYS A 189 -8.64 4.50 -1.67
C LYS A 189 -7.13 4.60 -1.95
N TYR A 190 -6.72 4.31 -3.19
CA TYR A 190 -5.30 4.38 -3.59
C TYR A 190 -4.81 5.80 -3.89
N TYR A 191 -5.68 6.67 -4.43
CA TYR A 191 -5.25 7.93 -5.02
C TYR A 191 -5.98 9.17 -4.46
N LYS A 192 -6.93 9.00 -3.53
CA LYS A 192 -7.76 10.09 -3.00
C LYS A 192 -8.27 11.00 -4.12
N GLY A 193 -8.13 12.32 -3.98
CA GLY A 193 -8.51 13.31 -4.98
C GLY A 193 -7.73 13.24 -6.31
N ASN A 194 -6.57 12.55 -6.35
CA ASN A 194 -5.76 12.44 -7.56
C ASN A 194 -6.35 11.47 -8.59
N PHE A 195 -7.31 10.61 -8.19
CA PHE A 195 -7.90 9.60 -9.07
C PHE A 195 -8.49 10.21 -10.37
N ILE A 196 -9.22 11.32 -10.26
CA ILE A 196 -9.84 11.97 -11.42
C ILE A 196 -8.80 12.52 -12.40
N ARG A 197 -7.70 13.09 -11.89
CA ARG A 197 -6.58 13.55 -12.73
C ARG A 197 -5.94 12.36 -13.47
N LEU A 198 -5.79 11.21 -12.80
CA LEU A 198 -5.25 9.99 -13.42
C LEU A 198 -6.15 9.48 -14.55
N VAL A 199 -7.47 9.46 -14.35
CA VAL A 199 -8.43 9.07 -15.40
C VAL A 199 -8.32 9.95 -16.64
N LYS A 200 -8.17 11.27 -16.46
CA LYS A 200 -7.97 12.21 -17.58
C LYS A 200 -6.69 11.92 -18.35
N VAL A 201 -5.58 11.65 -17.64
CA VAL A 201 -4.30 11.29 -18.28
C VAL A 201 -4.42 9.98 -19.04
N LYS A 202 -5.02 8.95 -18.42
CA LYS A 202 -5.25 7.64 -19.03
C LYS A 202 -6.07 7.74 -20.32
N ALA A 203 -7.16 8.50 -20.32
CA ALA A 203 -7.99 8.69 -21.51
C ALA A 203 -7.27 9.41 -22.66
N LYS A 204 -6.32 10.30 -22.36
CA LYS A 204 -5.50 10.98 -23.37
C LYS A 204 -4.39 10.10 -23.93
N PHE A 205 -3.73 9.34 -23.05
CA PHE A 205 -2.54 8.57 -23.39
C PHE A 205 -2.88 7.20 -24.01
N ASP A 206 -3.87 6.51 -23.47
CA ASP A 206 -4.27 5.17 -23.88
C ASP A 206 -5.81 5.09 -24.02
N PRO A 207 -6.39 5.76 -25.03
CA PRO A 207 -7.84 5.85 -25.22
C PRO A 207 -8.51 4.50 -25.54
N GLU A 208 -7.76 3.54 -26.09
CA GLU A 208 -8.26 2.18 -26.38
C GLU A 208 -8.17 1.25 -25.16
N ASN A 209 -7.64 1.75 -24.04
CA ASN A 209 -7.41 0.98 -22.82
C ASN A 209 -6.58 -0.29 -23.06
N PHE A 210 -5.55 -0.19 -23.90
CA PHE A 210 -4.66 -1.29 -24.22
C PHE A 210 -3.94 -1.79 -22.95
N PHE A 211 -3.38 -0.88 -22.15
CA PHE A 211 -2.70 -1.19 -20.89
C PHE A 211 -3.70 -1.31 -19.74
N ARG A 212 -4.20 -2.53 -19.50
CA ARG A 212 -5.22 -2.79 -18.47
C ARG A 212 -4.96 -4.05 -17.66
N ASN A 213 -5.48 -4.03 -16.43
CA ASN A 213 -5.62 -5.17 -15.51
C ASN A 213 -6.86 -4.95 -14.62
N GLU A 214 -7.08 -5.86 -13.68
CA GLU A 214 -8.24 -5.92 -12.78
C GLU A 214 -8.44 -4.64 -11.94
N GLN A 215 -7.41 -3.80 -11.76
CA GLN A 215 -7.52 -2.52 -11.04
C GLN A 215 -6.71 -1.42 -11.77
N SER A 216 -6.78 -1.41 -13.09
CA SER A 216 -6.19 -0.35 -13.92
C SER A 216 -7.07 0.90 -13.88
N ILE A 217 -6.46 2.09 -13.95
CA ILE A 217 -7.20 3.34 -14.09
C ILE A 217 -8.12 3.22 -15.31
N PRO A 218 -9.44 3.43 -15.18
CA PRO A 218 -10.37 3.25 -16.29
C PRO A 218 -10.16 4.34 -17.35
N VAL A 219 -10.53 4.02 -18.59
CA VAL A 219 -10.75 5.03 -19.63
C VAL A 219 -12.21 5.42 -19.59
N VAL A 220 -12.48 6.71 -19.40
CA VAL A 220 -13.80 7.27 -19.67
C VAL A 220 -13.76 7.84 -21.07
N THR A 221 -14.63 7.36 -21.97
CA THR A 221 -14.70 7.92 -23.31
C THR A 221 -15.13 9.41 -23.23
N PRO A 222 -14.56 10.31 -24.06
CA PRO A 222 -14.78 11.75 -23.97
C PRO A 222 -16.25 12.19 -24.00
N ARG A 223 -17.15 11.34 -24.50
CA ARG A 223 -18.58 11.63 -24.58
C ARG A 223 -19.20 12.02 -23.24
N ILE A 224 -18.64 11.65 -22.09
CA ILE A 224 -19.21 12.02 -20.79
C ILE A 224 -18.75 13.42 -20.30
N PHE A 225 -17.59 13.90 -20.76
CA PHE A 225 -17.09 15.24 -20.36
C PHE A 225 -17.57 16.37 -21.27
N ASP A 226 -18.05 16.06 -22.48
CA ASP A 226 -18.54 17.06 -23.44
C ASP A 226 -20.07 17.31 -23.37
N TYR A 227 -20.80 16.62 -22.48
CA TYR A 227 -22.27 16.70 -22.42
C TYR A 227 -22.82 18.03 -21.88
N GLU A 228 -21.96 18.90 -21.32
CA GLU A 228 -22.39 20.24 -20.89
C GLU A 228 -22.32 21.31 -22.00
N VAL A 229 -21.79 21.02 -23.20
CA VAL A 229 -21.59 22.07 -24.22
C VAL A 229 -22.36 21.87 -25.53
N SER A 230 -23.00 20.73 -25.77
CA SER A 230 -23.91 20.63 -26.93
C SER A 230 -24.93 19.51 -26.78
N ARG A 231 -26.21 19.83 -27.01
CA ARG A 231 -27.27 18.83 -27.24
C ARG A 231 -27.35 18.53 -28.75
N PRO A 232 -26.95 17.36 -29.25
CA PRO A 232 -27.43 16.89 -30.54
C PRO A 232 -28.63 15.96 -30.35
N LYS A 233 -29.71 16.25 -31.10
CA LYS A 233 -30.84 15.36 -31.32
C LYS A 233 -30.40 14.22 -32.24
N THR A 234 -29.95 13.08 -31.71
CA THR A 234 -30.05 11.73 -32.33
C THR A 234 -29.34 10.68 -31.47
N ARG A 235 -29.98 9.53 -31.26
CA ARG A 235 -29.36 8.35 -30.61
C ARG A 235 -28.35 7.69 -31.57
N PRO A 236 -27.11 7.41 -31.14
CA PRO A 236 -26.26 6.47 -31.85
C PRO A 236 -26.55 5.04 -31.36
N THR A 237 -27.03 4.22 -32.27
CA THR A 237 -27.06 2.75 -32.18
C THR A 237 -25.70 2.18 -32.55
N THR A 238 -24.81 2.01 -31.56
CA THR A 238 -23.72 1.02 -31.58
C THR A 238 -23.03 0.98 -30.21
N LEU A 239 -23.29 -0.08 -29.43
CA LEU A 239 -22.38 -0.49 -28.35
C LEU A 239 -21.21 -1.21 -29.03
N HIS A 240 -20.02 -0.61 -29.02
CA HIS A 240 -18.82 -1.40 -29.30
C HIS A 240 -18.64 -2.39 -28.15
N ARG A 241 -18.74 -3.68 -28.46
CA ARG A 241 -18.40 -4.77 -27.55
C ARG A 241 -16.91 -4.69 -27.27
N CYS A 242 -16.54 -4.56 -25.99
CA CYS A 242 -15.17 -4.81 -25.54
C CYS A 242 -14.90 -6.31 -25.73
N GLU A 243 -14.35 -6.71 -26.88
CA GLU A 243 -13.79 -8.06 -27.03
C GLU A 243 -12.48 -8.17 -26.24
N ASN A 244 -12.15 -9.40 -25.84
CA ASN A 244 -11.11 -9.69 -24.88
C ASN A 244 -9.81 -10.11 -25.60
N PRO A 245 -8.87 -9.20 -25.95
CA PRO A 245 -7.57 -9.63 -26.41
C PRO A 245 -6.72 -10.05 -25.21
N ARG A 246 -6.03 -11.18 -25.40
CA ARG A 246 -5.23 -11.94 -24.46
C ARG A 246 -4.41 -11.06 -23.50
N VAL A 247 -4.44 -11.45 -22.24
CA VAL A 247 -3.59 -10.95 -21.16
C VAL A 247 -2.13 -11.10 -21.60
N ILE A 248 -1.41 -9.99 -21.75
CA ILE A 248 0.04 -10.00 -21.89
C ILE A 248 0.59 -9.60 -20.51
N PHE A 249 1.19 -10.56 -19.82
CA PHE A 249 2.10 -10.27 -18.71
C PHE A 249 3.45 -9.87 -19.33
N LEU A 250 3.96 -8.69 -18.97
CA LEU A 250 5.39 -8.38 -19.02
C LEU A 250 5.95 -8.50 -17.61
#